data_AF-A0AAV5YUC8-F1
#
_entry.id   AF-A0AAV5YUC8-F1
#
_cell.length_a   1.000
_cell.length_b   1.000
_cell.length_c   1.000
_cell.angle_alpha   90.00
_cell.angle_beta   90.00
_cell.angle_gamma   90.00
#
_symmetry.space_group_name_H-M   'P 1'
#
loop_
_entity.id
_entity.type
_entity.pdbx_description
1 polymer ?
#
loop_
_entity_poly.entity_id
_entity_poly.type
_entity_poly.pdbx_seq_one_letter_code
_entity_poly.pdbx_strand_id
1 'polypeptide(L)'
;MARPKLVLAMMMHETNTFSPVPTPLSSFRPLSGEAAIAEFRDTNTQLGGFLHVAEQAGAEIVVPVAGGAHPSGYVEKGAYEDMAEAIVGAVRGGCDAVFLALHGAMVAEHVDDGEGELLRRIRAVAPRVPVAVGLDFHSHMTAAMVDNSNVIAGYCTYPHVDMGETGQRAGRTMLRALRGEIEPVLVWGSRPMMTSTLVHTPSRQPMKDVMDMAMAAEARGEVVNASVFGGFPHSDIPHISLSTVIVCDRRTDAGLALRDRLLAMAWERREQFLYQGAPLAGQIAHARSLGDGPIVLVDHGDNTASGGTQDVMSVIAQVMRQGLTDVAAGPICDRAAVRRLVEAGTTASVTLPLGGRIDMPQINLPGKPLAVTGKVTRITDGEFTVTGPMATG
;
A
#
# COMPACT_ATOMS: atom_id res chain seq x y z
N MET A 1 -23.86 20.78 -20.29
CA MET A 1 -24.06 20.41 -18.88
C MET A 1 -23.15 21.29 -18.03
N ALA A 2 -23.52 21.58 -16.78
CA ALA A 2 -22.62 22.31 -15.89
C ALA A 2 -21.32 21.53 -15.68
N ARG A 3 -20.20 22.24 -15.54
CA ARG A 3 -18.89 21.66 -15.21
C ARG A 3 -18.99 21.04 -13.80
N PRO A 4 -18.85 19.71 -13.62
CA PRO A 4 -18.97 19.10 -12.31
C PRO A 4 -17.76 19.48 -11.44
N LYS A 5 -18.00 19.76 -10.16
CA LYS A 5 -16.98 20.06 -9.17
C LYS A 5 -16.62 18.79 -8.39
N LEU A 6 -15.37 18.35 -8.49
CA LEU A 6 -14.88 17.12 -7.89
C LEU A 6 -13.86 17.43 -6.80
N VAL A 7 -14.02 16.82 -5.63
CA VAL A 7 -12.99 16.81 -4.57
C VAL A 7 -12.18 15.53 -4.73
N LEU A 8 -10.88 15.65 -4.98
CA LEU A 8 -9.96 14.51 -5.12
C LEU A 8 -8.92 14.60 -4.00
N ALA A 9 -8.72 13.55 -3.23
CA ALA A 9 -7.71 13.53 -2.18
C ALA A 9 -6.90 12.24 -2.18
N MET A 10 -5.68 12.32 -1.67
CA MET A 10 -4.81 11.15 -1.46
C MET A 10 -4.30 11.15 -0.02
N MET A 11 -4.54 10.05 0.69
CA MET A 11 -4.09 9.81 2.06
C MET A 11 -3.72 8.33 2.17
N MET A 12 -2.47 8.02 1.85
CA MET A 12 -1.99 6.64 1.70
C MET A 12 -0.96 6.27 2.76
N HIS A 13 -1.23 5.20 3.49
CA HIS A 13 -0.26 4.57 4.39
C HIS A 13 -0.66 3.10 4.62
N GLU A 14 0.32 2.21 4.64
CA GLU A 14 0.16 0.83 5.08
C GLU A 14 0.73 0.72 6.50
N THR A 15 -0.13 0.43 7.48
CA THR A 15 0.31 0.37 8.87
C THR A 15 0.70 -1.04 9.27
N ASN A 16 1.97 -1.21 9.60
CA ASN A 16 2.46 -2.35 10.38
C ASN A 16 2.37 -1.99 11.87
N THR A 17 1.39 -2.52 12.59
CA THR A 17 1.15 -2.19 14.01
C THR A 17 2.27 -2.69 14.93
N PHE A 18 3.16 -3.55 14.44
CA PHE A 18 4.34 -4.03 15.15
C PHE A 18 5.59 -3.19 14.87
N SER A 19 5.53 -2.31 13.87
CA SER A 19 6.64 -1.43 13.51
C SER A 19 6.87 -0.38 14.60
N PRO A 20 8.13 -0.16 15.03
CA PRO A 20 8.48 0.92 15.95
C PRO A 20 8.69 2.27 15.23
N VAL A 21 8.60 2.30 13.90
CA VAL A 21 8.87 3.51 13.11
C VAL A 21 7.66 4.44 13.17
N PRO A 22 7.78 5.66 13.70
CA PRO A 22 6.66 6.59 13.82
C PRO A 22 6.24 7.12 12.46
N THR A 23 4.96 7.49 12.35
CA THR A 23 4.37 8.03 11.11
C THR A 23 3.76 9.43 11.35
N PRO A 24 4.61 10.45 11.54
CA PRO A 24 4.17 11.85 11.67
C PRO A 24 3.67 12.42 10.33
N LEU A 25 3.03 13.59 10.38
CA LEU A 25 2.56 14.30 9.18
C LEU A 25 3.68 14.55 8.16
N SER A 26 4.91 14.79 8.64
CA SER A 26 6.08 15.00 7.77
C SER A 26 6.45 13.79 6.92
N SER A 27 6.05 12.57 7.31
CA SER A 27 6.23 11.36 6.51
C SER A 27 5.37 11.34 5.25
N PHE A 28 4.22 12.03 5.25
CA PHE A 28 3.30 12.10 4.11
C PHE A 28 3.68 13.17 3.09
N ARG A 29 4.45 14.18 3.51
CA ARG A 29 4.81 15.38 2.72
C ARG A 29 3.59 15.94 1.95
N PRO A 30 2.47 16.23 2.64
CA PRO A 30 1.21 16.51 1.98
C PRO A 30 1.29 17.78 1.12
N LEU A 31 0.81 17.68 -0.11
CA LEU A 31 0.60 18.80 -1.03
C LEU A 31 -0.89 19.11 -1.14
N SER A 32 -1.23 20.30 -1.65
CA SER A 32 -2.62 20.69 -1.92
C SER A 32 -2.72 21.60 -3.15
N GLY A 33 -3.96 21.76 -3.64
CA GLY A 33 -4.29 22.62 -4.78
C GLY A 33 -3.46 22.31 -6.03
N GLU A 34 -3.02 23.36 -6.72
CA GLU A 34 -2.27 23.24 -7.97
C GLU A 34 -0.94 22.50 -7.81
N ALA A 35 -0.27 22.62 -6.65
CA ALA A 35 0.97 21.92 -6.40
C ALA A 35 0.77 20.39 -6.38
N ALA A 36 -0.31 19.92 -5.75
CA ALA A 36 -0.66 18.50 -5.78
C ALA A 36 -1.07 18.04 -7.19
N ILE A 37 -1.84 18.85 -7.93
CA ILE A 37 -2.23 18.51 -9.30
C ILE A 37 -0.98 18.38 -10.19
N ALA A 38 -0.05 19.33 -10.10
CA ALA A 38 1.17 19.31 -10.89
C ALA A 38 2.07 18.11 -10.56
N GLU A 39 2.20 17.75 -9.28
CA GLU A 39 3.00 16.60 -8.83
C GLU A 39 2.45 15.27 -9.35
N PHE A 40 1.12 15.07 -9.28
CA PHE A 40 0.51 13.77 -9.57
C PHE A 40 -0.04 13.64 -10.98
N ARG A 41 -0.15 14.72 -11.76
CA ARG A 41 -0.55 14.66 -13.17
C ARG A 41 0.40 13.76 -13.95
N ASP A 42 -0.17 12.92 -14.83
CA ASP A 42 0.55 11.98 -15.68
C ASP A 42 1.45 10.96 -14.93
N THR A 43 1.23 10.78 -13.62
CA THR A 43 1.91 9.75 -12.82
C THR A 43 1.11 8.45 -12.79
N ASN A 44 1.80 7.31 -12.62
CA ASN A 44 1.15 6.02 -12.35
C ASN A 44 0.72 5.92 -10.87
N THR A 45 -0.17 6.82 -10.43
CA THR A 45 -0.78 6.83 -9.10
C THR A 45 -2.30 6.83 -9.22
N GLN A 46 -3.01 6.38 -8.18
CA GLN A 46 -4.48 6.43 -8.16
C GLN A 46 -5.00 7.86 -8.41
N LEU A 47 -4.38 8.86 -7.79
CA LEU A 47 -4.73 10.27 -7.98
C LEU A 47 -4.45 10.72 -9.42
N GLY A 48 -3.28 10.42 -9.97
CA GLY A 48 -2.94 10.74 -11.37
C GLY A 48 -3.90 10.11 -12.38
N GLY A 49 -4.27 8.85 -12.17
CA GLY A 49 -5.26 8.14 -12.99
C GLY A 49 -6.64 8.77 -12.94
N PHE A 50 -7.10 9.20 -11.76
CA PHE A 50 -8.40 9.88 -11.65
C PHE A 50 -8.36 11.31 -12.21
N LEU A 51 -7.27 12.06 -11.99
CA LEU A 51 -7.06 13.39 -12.57
C LEU A 51 -7.24 13.35 -14.08
N HIS A 52 -6.61 12.38 -14.75
CA HIS A 52 -6.76 12.17 -16.19
C HIS A 52 -8.23 12.06 -16.62
N VAL A 53 -9.03 11.26 -15.90
CA VAL A 53 -10.45 11.06 -16.20
C VAL A 53 -11.30 12.30 -15.88
N ALA A 54 -10.99 13.01 -14.79
CA ALA A 54 -11.66 14.25 -14.40
C ALA A 54 -11.41 15.39 -15.41
N GLU A 55 -10.19 15.53 -15.89
CA GLU A 55 -9.79 16.54 -16.89
C GLU A 55 -10.48 16.28 -18.24
N GLN A 56 -10.57 15.02 -18.69
CA GLN A 56 -11.32 14.65 -19.90
C GLN A 56 -12.82 14.98 -19.79
N ALA A 57 -13.38 14.90 -18.59
CA ALA A 57 -14.76 15.28 -18.32
C ALA A 57 -14.95 16.80 -18.20
N GLY A 58 -13.87 17.59 -18.29
CA GLY A 58 -13.88 19.03 -18.11
C GLY A 58 -14.24 19.44 -16.69
N ALA A 59 -14.03 18.60 -15.68
CA ALA A 59 -14.41 18.86 -14.28
C ALA A 59 -13.64 20.04 -13.66
N GLU A 60 -14.26 20.72 -12.70
CA GLU A 60 -13.55 21.59 -11.76
C GLU A 60 -12.97 20.70 -10.65
N ILE A 61 -11.67 20.81 -10.39
CA ILE A 61 -10.95 19.90 -9.50
C ILE A 61 -10.48 20.66 -8.27
N VAL A 62 -10.77 20.12 -7.09
CA VAL A 62 -10.29 20.60 -5.79
C VAL A 62 -9.49 19.49 -5.13
N VAL A 63 -8.21 19.74 -4.84
CA VAL A 63 -7.33 18.80 -4.12
C VAL A 63 -6.98 19.36 -2.74
N PRO A 64 -7.72 19.02 -1.67
CA PRO A 64 -7.45 19.57 -0.34
C PRO A 64 -6.14 19.03 0.26
N VAL A 65 -5.83 17.76 -0.01
CA VAL A 65 -4.60 17.12 0.43
C VAL A 65 -4.27 15.93 -0.48
N ALA A 66 -2.99 15.79 -0.81
CA ALA A 66 -2.42 14.62 -1.44
C ALA A 66 -1.10 14.28 -0.76
N GLY A 67 -1.05 13.14 -0.08
CA GLY A 67 0.14 12.67 0.63
C GLY A 67 0.15 11.16 0.79
N GLY A 68 1.35 10.59 0.75
CA GLY A 68 1.60 9.17 0.95
C GLY A 68 2.86 8.97 1.78
N ALA A 69 2.78 8.14 2.81
CA ALA A 69 3.91 7.76 3.64
C ALA A 69 4.33 6.32 3.33
N HIS A 70 5.63 6.04 3.39
CA HIS A 70 6.11 4.65 3.33
C HIS A 70 5.53 3.82 4.49
N PRO A 71 5.35 2.49 4.30
CA PRO A 71 4.84 1.62 5.35
C PRO A 71 5.67 1.73 6.64
N SER A 72 4.98 1.81 7.78
CA SER A 72 5.58 2.02 9.10
C SER A 72 4.53 1.79 10.20
N GLY A 73 4.81 2.22 11.43
CA GLY A 73 3.89 2.12 12.57
C GLY A 73 2.66 3.01 12.44
N TYR A 74 1.85 3.05 13.50
CA TYR A 74 0.62 3.85 13.57
C TYR A 74 0.79 5.27 13.03
N VAL A 75 -0.20 5.72 12.25
CA VAL A 75 -0.32 7.13 11.89
C VAL A 75 -0.57 7.94 13.16
N GLU A 76 0.30 8.93 13.42
CA GLU A 76 0.13 9.81 14.57
C GLU A 76 -1.24 10.48 14.51
N LYS A 77 -1.93 10.58 15.65
CA LYS A 77 -3.28 11.13 15.73
C LYS A 77 -3.37 12.52 15.10
N GLY A 78 -2.41 13.40 15.38
CA GLY A 78 -2.38 14.75 14.80
C GLY A 78 -2.28 14.73 13.27
N ALA A 79 -1.42 13.86 12.72
CA ALA A 79 -1.25 13.71 11.28
C ALA A 79 -2.55 13.23 10.60
N TYR A 80 -3.21 12.23 11.20
CA TYR A 80 -4.48 11.73 10.70
C TYR A 80 -5.57 12.80 10.74
N GLU A 81 -5.74 13.48 11.88
CA GLU A 81 -6.79 14.48 12.08
C GLU A 81 -6.62 15.70 11.16
N ASP A 82 -5.38 16.17 10.96
CA ASP A 82 -5.08 17.30 10.06
C ASP A 82 -5.45 16.98 8.61
N MET A 83 -5.06 15.81 8.10
CA MET A 83 -5.38 15.39 6.74
C MET A 83 -6.88 15.11 6.57
N ALA A 84 -7.50 14.44 7.55
CA ALA A 84 -8.92 14.13 7.50
C ALA A 84 -9.79 15.40 7.51
N GLU A 85 -9.48 16.40 8.35
CA GLU A 85 -10.24 17.66 8.37
C GLU A 85 -10.04 18.47 7.09
N ALA A 86 -8.86 18.44 6.46
CA ALA A 86 -8.67 19.09 5.16
C ALA A 86 -9.63 18.51 4.10
N ILE A 87 -9.77 17.17 4.07
CA ILE A 87 -10.68 16.48 3.14
C ILE A 87 -12.14 16.78 3.48
N VAL A 88 -12.54 16.55 4.73
CA VAL A 88 -13.93 16.73 5.19
C VAL A 88 -14.35 18.20 5.05
N GLY A 89 -13.45 19.15 5.32
CA GLY A 89 -13.68 20.58 5.14
C GLY A 89 -13.94 20.98 3.70
N ALA A 90 -13.19 20.42 2.74
CA ALA A 90 -13.44 20.66 1.32
C ALA A 90 -14.79 20.09 0.87
N VAL A 91 -15.15 18.88 1.32
CA VAL A 91 -16.46 18.27 1.03
C VAL A 91 -17.60 19.09 1.63
N ARG A 92 -17.44 19.59 2.86
CA ARG A 92 -18.39 20.48 3.54
C ARG A 92 -18.67 21.76 2.73
N GLY A 93 -17.69 22.23 1.96
CA GLY A 93 -17.81 23.36 1.03
C GLY A 93 -18.62 23.08 -0.24
N GLY A 94 -19.07 21.84 -0.45
CA GLY A 94 -19.90 21.42 -1.58
C GLY A 94 -19.10 20.96 -2.80
N CYS A 95 -19.49 19.80 -3.33
CA CYS A 95 -18.99 19.19 -4.55
C CYS A 95 -20.03 18.21 -5.13
N ASP A 96 -19.86 17.84 -6.39
CA ASP A 96 -20.72 16.90 -7.10
C ASP A 96 -20.29 15.44 -6.88
N ALA A 97 -18.99 15.18 -6.64
CA ALA A 97 -18.48 13.89 -6.21
C ALA A 97 -17.13 14.00 -5.50
N VAL A 98 -16.77 12.93 -4.78
CA VAL A 98 -15.49 12.78 -4.09
C VAL A 98 -14.75 11.57 -4.64
N PHE A 99 -13.44 11.70 -4.82
CA PHE A 99 -12.53 10.58 -5.00
C PHE A 99 -11.47 10.57 -3.92
N LEU A 100 -11.23 9.39 -3.34
CA LEU A 100 -10.17 9.16 -2.37
C LEU A 100 -9.21 8.08 -2.89
N ALA A 101 -7.95 8.47 -3.09
CA ALA A 101 -6.84 7.55 -3.27
C ALA A 101 -6.34 7.13 -1.87
N LEU A 102 -6.75 5.94 -1.43
CA LEU A 102 -6.45 5.39 -0.11
C LEU A 102 -5.67 4.08 -0.27
N HIS A 103 -4.93 3.71 0.77
CA HIS A 103 -4.29 2.40 0.82
C HIS A 103 -5.30 1.31 1.19
N GLY A 104 -6.14 1.57 2.19
CA GLY A 104 -7.09 0.60 2.77
C GLY A 104 -6.51 -0.20 3.92
N ALA A 105 -5.30 0.10 4.40
CA ALA A 105 -4.69 -0.58 5.55
C ALA A 105 -4.10 0.44 6.54
N MET A 106 -4.71 1.63 6.61
CA MET A 106 -4.27 2.67 7.52
C MET A 106 -4.83 2.43 8.90
N VAL A 107 -3.95 2.40 9.89
CA VAL A 107 -4.28 2.36 11.30
C VAL A 107 -3.68 3.60 11.96
N ALA A 108 -4.54 4.43 12.55
CA ALA A 108 -4.10 5.59 13.32
C ALA A 108 -4.05 5.23 14.81
N GLU A 109 -3.28 5.99 15.60
CA GLU A 109 -3.13 5.74 17.05
C GLU A 109 -4.45 5.64 17.84
N HIS A 110 -5.55 6.12 17.28
CA HIS A 110 -6.85 6.21 17.93
C HIS A 110 -7.98 5.53 17.13
N VAL A 111 -7.68 4.92 15.98
CA VAL A 111 -8.66 4.33 15.05
C VAL A 111 -8.06 3.14 14.30
N ASP A 112 -8.72 1.98 14.41
CA ASP A 112 -8.31 0.73 13.74
C ASP A 112 -8.59 0.72 12.22
N ASP A 113 -9.62 1.43 11.79
CA ASP A 113 -10.08 1.55 10.39
C ASP A 113 -10.02 3.02 9.94
N GLY A 114 -8.84 3.48 9.53
CA GLY A 114 -8.62 4.86 9.13
C GLY A 114 -9.46 5.26 7.92
N GLU A 115 -9.58 4.38 6.93
CA GLU A 115 -10.36 4.65 5.73
C GLU A 115 -11.86 4.73 6.01
N GLY A 116 -12.41 3.79 6.77
CA GLY A 116 -13.82 3.77 7.15
C GLY A 116 -14.21 4.97 8.03
N GLU A 117 -13.34 5.40 8.95
CA GLU A 117 -13.60 6.59 9.75
C GLU A 117 -13.62 7.87 8.91
N LEU A 118 -12.68 8.04 7.97
CA LEU A 118 -12.69 9.17 7.04
C LEU A 118 -13.99 9.17 6.20
N LEU A 119 -14.36 8.02 5.64
CA LEU A 119 -15.57 7.87 4.82
C LEU A 119 -16.85 8.18 5.63
N ARG A 120 -16.92 7.71 6.88
CA ARG A 120 -18.03 8.02 7.81
C ARG A 120 -18.14 9.53 8.07
N ARG A 121 -17.02 10.23 8.27
CA ARG A 121 -17.00 11.69 8.46
C ARG A 121 -17.45 12.46 7.23
N ILE A 122 -17.01 12.03 6.04
CA ILE A 122 -17.46 12.59 4.74
C ILE A 122 -18.98 12.42 4.60
N ARG A 123 -19.50 11.22 4.88
CA ARG A 123 -20.94 10.95 4.79
C ARG A 123 -21.76 11.77 5.79
N ALA A 124 -21.22 12.09 6.95
CA ALA A 124 -21.89 12.94 7.94
C ALA A 124 -22.08 14.39 7.45
N VAL A 125 -21.13 14.97 6.72
CA VAL A 125 -21.21 16.36 6.21
C VAL A 125 -21.87 16.46 4.84
N ALA A 126 -21.81 15.39 4.04
CA ALA A 126 -22.42 15.32 2.71
C ALA A 126 -23.12 13.96 2.49
N PRO A 127 -24.32 13.75 3.07
CA PRO A 127 -24.97 12.43 3.08
C PRO A 127 -25.22 11.82 1.70
N ARG A 128 -25.39 12.64 0.67
CA ARG A 128 -25.77 12.20 -0.68
C ARG A 128 -24.66 12.34 -1.72
N VAL A 129 -23.48 12.87 -1.37
CA VAL A 129 -22.42 13.04 -2.36
C VAL A 129 -21.91 11.66 -2.80
N PRO A 130 -21.82 11.37 -4.11
CA PRO A 130 -21.19 10.14 -4.58
C PRO A 130 -19.70 10.10 -4.18
N VAL A 131 -19.25 8.98 -3.62
CA VAL A 131 -17.86 8.76 -3.20
C VAL A 131 -17.27 7.57 -3.93
N ALA A 132 -16.15 7.79 -4.62
CA ALA A 132 -15.32 6.76 -5.24
C ALA A 132 -14.03 6.58 -4.44
N VAL A 133 -13.58 5.34 -4.30
CA VAL A 133 -12.35 5.01 -3.57
C VAL A 133 -11.47 4.11 -4.44
N GLY A 134 -10.22 4.50 -4.61
CA GLY A 134 -9.16 3.61 -5.08
C GLY A 134 -8.48 2.97 -3.88
N LEU A 135 -8.24 1.67 -3.94
CA LEU A 135 -7.63 0.90 -2.85
C LEU A 135 -6.43 0.06 -3.30
N ASP A 136 -5.47 -0.15 -2.38
CA ASP A 136 -4.38 -1.11 -2.55
C ASP A 136 -4.92 -2.54 -2.53
N PHE A 137 -4.18 -3.50 -3.09
CA PHE A 137 -4.52 -4.91 -2.99
C PHE A 137 -4.48 -5.45 -1.53
N HIS A 138 -3.70 -4.83 -0.65
CA HIS A 138 -3.54 -5.24 0.75
C HIS A 138 -4.58 -4.63 1.70
N SER A 139 -5.64 -4.01 1.19
CA SER A 139 -6.66 -3.38 2.04
C SER A 139 -7.39 -4.34 2.99
N HIS A 140 -7.67 -3.83 4.19
CA HIS A 140 -8.58 -4.36 5.19
C HIS A 140 -10.00 -3.84 4.98
N MET A 141 -10.80 -4.56 4.20
CA MET A 141 -12.17 -4.12 3.94
C MET A 141 -13.06 -4.19 5.19
N THR A 142 -13.76 -3.09 5.47
CA THR A 142 -14.74 -3.00 6.55
C THR A 142 -16.14 -2.66 6.04
N ALA A 143 -17.15 -2.91 6.88
CA ALA A 143 -18.52 -2.47 6.61
C ALA A 143 -18.60 -0.94 6.48
N ALA A 144 -17.85 -0.19 7.32
CA ALA A 144 -17.84 1.26 7.27
C ALA A 144 -17.36 1.78 5.90
N MET A 145 -16.33 1.17 5.31
CA MET A 145 -15.87 1.53 3.97
C MET A 145 -16.95 1.28 2.90
N VAL A 146 -17.63 0.13 2.97
CA VAL A 146 -18.66 -0.26 1.99
C VAL A 146 -19.91 0.61 2.11
N ASP A 147 -20.41 0.81 3.34
CA ASP A 147 -21.65 1.54 3.61
C ASP A 147 -21.54 3.04 3.27
N ASN A 148 -20.32 3.59 3.26
CA ASN A 148 -20.08 5.00 3.01
C ASN A 148 -19.51 5.30 1.62
N SER A 149 -19.34 4.29 0.75
CA SER A 149 -18.83 4.43 -0.62
C SER A 149 -19.88 4.07 -1.66
N ASN A 150 -19.72 4.61 -2.87
CA ASN A 150 -20.55 4.26 -4.04
C ASN A 150 -19.78 3.42 -5.05
N VAL A 151 -18.47 3.65 -5.18
CA VAL A 151 -17.58 2.95 -6.10
C VAL A 151 -16.29 2.60 -5.37
N ILE A 152 -15.85 1.35 -5.49
CA ILE A 152 -14.55 0.89 -4.99
C ILE A 152 -13.85 0.15 -6.11
N ALA A 153 -12.60 0.52 -6.39
CA ALA A 153 -11.72 -0.21 -7.29
C ALA A 153 -10.39 -0.50 -6.59
N GLY A 154 -9.97 -1.76 -6.58
CA GLY A 154 -8.69 -2.21 -6.04
C GLY A 154 -7.64 -2.45 -7.12
N TYR A 155 -6.37 -2.49 -6.74
CA TYR A 155 -5.29 -2.98 -7.60
C TYR A 155 -5.51 -4.46 -7.99
N CYS A 156 -5.15 -4.79 -9.22
CA CYS A 156 -5.20 -6.13 -9.78
C CYS A 156 -3.81 -6.77 -9.89
N THR A 157 -2.73 -6.03 -9.60
CA THR A 157 -1.35 -6.52 -9.69
C THR A 157 -0.58 -6.42 -8.36
N TYR A 158 0.36 -7.34 -8.16
CA TYR A 158 1.38 -7.31 -7.10
C TYR A 158 2.67 -7.96 -7.64
N PRO A 159 3.78 -7.20 -7.83
CA PRO A 159 3.99 -5.79 -7.46
C PRO A 159 3.01 -4.86 -8.19
N HIS A 160 2.68 -3.74 -7.54
CA HIS A 160 1.66 -2.80 -8.02
C HIS A 160 2.19 -2.00 -9.21
N VAL A 161 1.64 -2.26 -10.39
CA VAL A 161 1.96 -1.53 -11.63
C VAL A 161 0.73 -0.90 -12.28
N ASP A 162 -0.46 -1.15 -11.74
CA ASP A 162 -1.76 -0.72 -12.27
C ASP A 162 -2.46 0.36 -11.41
N MET A 163 -1.70 1.10 -10.61
CA MET A 163 -2.25 2.10 -9.68
C MET A 163 -3.04 3.20 -10.39
N GLY A 164 -2.50 3.75 -11.49
CA GLY A 164 -3.19 4.72 -12.33
C GLY A 164 -4.42 4.13 -13.03
N GLU A 165 -4.35 2.87 -13.49
CA GLU A 165 -5.49 2.18 -14.08
C GLU A 165 -6.64 2.02 -13.06
N THR A 166 -6.34 1.71 -11.81
CA THR A 166 -7.34 1.65 -10.73
C THR A 166 -8.00 3.00 -10.49
N GLY A 167 -7.23 4.09 -10.47
CA GLY A 167 -7.79 5.46 -10.43
C GLY A 167 -8.74 5.73 -11.59
N GLN A 168 -8.35 5.34 -12.81
CA GLN A 168 -9.19 5.49 -14.00
C GLN A 168 -10.44 4.59 -13.97
N ARG A 169 -10.35 3.36 -13.44
CA ARG A 169 -11.48 2.43 -13.26
C ARG A 169 -12.52 3.04 -12.33
N ALA A 170 -12.10 3.53 -11.15
CA ALA A 170 -12.97 4.23 -10.21
C ALA A 170 -13.59 5.49 -10.82
N GLY A 171 -12.78 6.32 -11.50
CA GLY A 171 -13.22 7.57 -12.12
C GLY A 171 -14.22 7.38 -13.24
N ARG A 172 -13.98 6.43 -14.16
CA ARG A 172 -14.92 6.15 -15.25
C ARG A 172 -16.27 5.70 -14.69
N THR A 173 -16.28 4.81 -13.70
CA THR A 173 -17.52 4.37 -13.05
C THR A 173 -18.24 5.54 -12.37
N MET A 174 -17.53 6.37 -11.61
CA MET A 174 -18.12 7.53 -10.93
C MET A 174 -18.73 8.54 -11.91
N LEU A 175 -18.02 8.88 -12.98
CA LEU A 175 -18.52 9.84 -13.96
C LEU A 175 -19.75 9.32 -14.74
N ARG A 176 -19.82 8.02 -15.02
CA ARG A 176 -21.03 7.40 -15.58
C ARG A 176 -22.21 7.52 -14.63
N ALA A 177 -21.98 7.33 -13.33
CA ALA A 177 -23.00 7.51 -12.30
C ALA A 177 -23.49 8.96 -12.21
N LEU A 178 -22.58 9.94 -12.25
CA LEU A 178 -22.94 11.38 -12.28
C LEU A 178 -23.78 11.78 -13.49
N ARG A 179 -23.57 11.12 -14.64
CA ARG A 179 -24.40 11.32 -15.84
C ARG A 179 -25.72 10.55 -15.81
N GLY A 180 -25.99 9.77 -14.76
CA GLY A 180 -27.19 8.94 -14.63
C GLY A 180 -27.21 7.70 -15.54
N GLU A 181 -26.08 7.35 -16.14
CA GLU A 181 -25.98 6.20 -17.06
C GLU A 181 -26.08 4.87 -16.29
N ILE A 182 -25.50 4.84 -15.08
CA ILE A 182 -25.51 3.68 -14.18
C ILE A 182 -25.90 4.10 -12.76
N GLU A 183 -26.32 3.14 -11.96
CA GLU A 183 -26.54 3.30 -10.53
C GLU A 183 -25.67 2.27 -9.78
N PRO A 184 -24.45 2.66 -9.35
CA PRO A 184 -23.53 1.74 -8.70
C PRO A 184 -24.09 1.17 -7.40
N VAL A 185 -24.04 -0.15 -7.25
CA VAL A 185 -24.39 -0.85 -6.01
C VAL A 185 -23.23 -1.75 -5.62
N LEU A 186 -22.72 -1.60 -4.40
CA LEU A 186 -21.63 -2.41 -3.88
C LEU A 186 -22.16 -3.74 -3.32
N VAL A 187 -21.47 -4.82 -3.68
CA VAL A 187 -21.62 -6.14 -3.06
C VAL A 187 -20.28 -6.52 -2.47
N TRP A 188 -20.26 -6.87 -1.19
CA TRP A 188 -19.04 -7.20 -0.46
C TRP A 188 -19.18 -8.55 0.28
N GLY A 189 -18.04 -9.17 0.54
CA GLY A 189 -17.89 -10.27 1.48
C GLY A 189 -16.42 -10.55 1.78
N SER A 190 -16.18 -11.29 2.86
CA SER A 190 -14.84 -11.64 3.31
C SER A 190 -14.75 -13.06 3.85
N ARG A 191 -13.52 -13.55 3.99
CA ARG A 191 -13.16 -14.78 4.70
C ARG A 191 -12.12 -14.46 5.78
N PRO A 192 -12.24 -15.04 6.98
CA PRO A 192 -11.28 -14.82 8.07
C PRO A 192 -9.99 -15.58 7.78
N MET A 193 -9.20 -15.02 6.87
CA MET A 193 -7.94 -15.55 6.39
C MET A 193 -6.86 -14.52 6.64
N MET A 194 -5.80 -14.94 7.34
CA MET A 194 -4.56 -14.19 7.44
C MET A 194 -3.62 -14.75 6.37
N THR A 195 -3.58 -14.10 5.22
CA THR A 195 -2.77 -14.54 4.07
C THR A 195 -1.41 -13.85 4.06
N SER A 196 -0.39 -14.54 3.55
CA SER A 196 0.98 -13.99 3.52
C SER A 196 1.22 -13.18 2.26
N THR A 197 1.72 -11.95 2.42
CA THR A 197 2.12 -11.07 1.30
C THR A 197 3.13 -11.72 0.35
N LEU A 198 3.88 -12.73 0.79
CA LEU A 198 4.85 -13.46 -0.01
C LEU A 198 4.24 -14.41 -1.06
N VAL A 199 2.94 -14.69 -0.96
CA VAL A 199 2.19 -15.55 -1.89
C VAL A 199 0.98 -14.84 -2.52
N HIS A 200 0.96 -13.51 -2.44
CA HIS A 200 -0.15 -12.69 -2.93
C HIS A 200 -0.10 -12.39 -4.43
N THR A 201 1.03 -12.58 -5.12
CA THR A 201 1.17 -12.15 -6.52
C THR A 201 0.11 -12.79 -7.43
N PRO A 202 -0.76 -11.99 -8.09
CA PRO A 202 -1.75 -12.51 -9.04
C PRO A 202 -1.13 -13.20 -10.27
N SER A 203 0.18 -13.09 -10.48
CA SER A 203 0.89 -13.85 -11.51
C SER A 203 1.08 -15.33 -11.17
N ARG A 204 0.84 -15.74 -9.91
CA ARG A 204 1.04 -17.10 -9.40
C ARG A 204 -0.13 -17.56 -8.53
N GLN A 205 -0.24 -18.87 -8.36
CA GLN A 205 -1.19 -19.42 -7.38
C GLN A 205 -0.75 -19.05 -5.96
N PRO A 206 -1.69 -18.91 -5.02
CA PRO A 206 -3.14 -19.15 -5.18
C PRO A 206 -3.97 -17.97 -5.70
N MET A 207 -3.39 -16.75 -5.77
CA MET A 207 -4.16 -15.55 -6.11
C MET A 207 -4.52 -15.46 -7.60
N LYS A 208 -3.72 -16.10 -8.48
CA LYS A 208 -3.90 -16.05 -9.93
C LYS A 208 -5.33 -16.31 -10.39
N ASP A 209 -5.90 -17.47 -10.06
CA ASP A 209 -7.23 -17.83 -10.57
C ASP A 209 -8.33 -16.94 -9.97
N VAL A 210 -8.14 -16.48 -8.73
CA VAL A 210 -9.09 -15.60 -8.05
C VAL A 210 -9.13 -14.23 -8.74
N MET A 211 -7.95 -13.65 -9.01
CA MET A 211 -7.85 -12.36 -9.70
C MET A 211 -8.28 -12.47 -11.16
N ASP A 212 -7.85 -13.51 -11.89
CA ASP A 212 -8.24 -13.75 -13.28
C ASP A 212 -9.77 -13.85 -13.41
N MET A 213 -10.44 -14.51 -12.46
CA MET A 213 -11.91 -14.61 -12.47
C MET A 213 -12.57 -13.24 -12.27
N ALA A 214 -12.07 -12.42 -11.34
CA ALA A 214 -12.58 -11.08 -11.09
C ALA A 214 -12.42 -10.18 -12.32
N MET A 215 -11.20 -10.10 -12.87
CA MET A 215 -10.88 -9.30 -14.05
C MET A 215 -11.68 -9.75 -15.28
N ALA A 216 -11.86 -11.06 -15.47
CA ALA A 216 -12.61 -11.56 -16.61
C ALA A 216 -14.12 -11.26 -16.52
N ALA A 217 -14.69 -11.23 -15.32
CA ALA A 217 -16.09 -10.83 -15.12
C ALA A 217 -16.30 -9.33 -15.43
N GLU A 218 -15.38 -8.47 -14.99
CA GLU A 218 -15.37 -7.05 -15.36
C GLU A 218 -15.21 -6.86 -16.87
N ALA A 219 -14.24 -7.54 -17.50
CA ALA A 219 -13.98 -7.45 -18.94
C ALA A 219 -15.17 -7.92 -19.81
N ARG A 220 -15.96 -8.89 -19.34
CA ARG A 220 -17.19 -9.35 -20.01
C ARG A 220 -18.40 -8.46 -19.75
N GLY A 221 -18.28 -7.44 -18.89
CA GLY A 221 -19.38 -6.57 -18.50
C GLY A 221 -20.44 -7.26 -17.64
N GLU A 222 -20.10 -8.38 -16.99
CA GLU A 222 -21.01 -9.05 -16.03
C GLU A 222 -21.24 -8.16 -14.79
N VAL A 223 -20.22 -7.40 -14.42
CA VAL A 223 -20.19 -6.44 -13.31
C VAL A 223 -19.43 -5.20 -13.76
N VAL A 224 -19.60 -4.08 -13.05
CA VAL A 224 -18.99 -2.80 -13.41
C VAL A 224 -17.53 -2.75 -13.00
N ASN A 225 -17.21 -3.17 -11.77
CA ASN A 225 -15.85 -3.38 -11.29
C ASN A 225 -15.80 -4.61 -10.38
N ALA A 226 -14.70 -5.35 -10.39
CA ALA A 226 -14.44 -6.44 -9.47
C ALA A 226 -13.06 -6.28 -8.82
N SER A 227 -13.04 -6.27 -7.49
CA SER A 227 -11.82 -6.11 -6.70
C SER A 227 -11.68 -7.26 -5.70
N VAL A 228 -10.45 -7.78 -5.58
CA VAL A 228 -10.06 -8.80 -4.62
C VAL A 228 -8.91 -8.24 -3.79
N PHE A 229 -9.03 -8.32 -2.47
CA PHE A 229 -8.05 -7.80 -1.53
C PHE A 229 -7.48 -8.95 -0.71
N GLY A 230 -6.15 -9.07 -0.72
CA GLY A 230 -5.43 -10.06 0.09
C GLY A 230 -5.41 -9.70 1.58
N GLY A 231 -5.57 -8.41 1.91
CA GLY A 231 -5.35 -7.92 3.27
C GLY A 231 -3.86 -7.87 3.64
N PHE A 232 -3.56 -7.27 4.79
CA PHE A 232 -2.19 -7.10 5.29
C PHE A 232 -1.99 -7.79 6.65
N PRO A 233 -1.20 -8.87 6.75
CA PRO A 233 -1.11 -9.66 7.98
C PRO A 233 -0.33 -9.00 9.12
N HIS A 234 0.33 -7.85 8.90
CA HIS A 234 1.15 -7.18 9.91
C HIS A 234 0.39 -6.09 10.70
N SER A 235 -0.93 -6.23 10.82
CA SER A 235 -1.78 -5.32 11.59
C SER A 235 -2.60 -6.09 12.62
N ASP A 236 -2.45 -5.77 13.91
CA ASP A 236 -3.21 -6.36 15.01
C ASP A 236 -4.55 -5.64 15.19
N ILE A 237 -5.47 -5.87 14.24
CA ILE A 237 -6.79 -5.23 14.18
C ILE A 237 -7.89 -6.28 13.96
N PRO A 238 -9.16 -6.01 14.31
CA PRO A 238 -10.25 -6.98 14.14
C PRO A 238 -10.67 -7.24 12.68
N HIS A 239 -10.07 -6.55 11.71
CA HIS A 239 -10.52 -6.52 10.30
C HIS A 239 -9.66 -7.35 9.33
N ILE A 240 -8.70 -8.12 9.83
CA ILE A 240 -7.83 -8.96 8.99
C ILE A 240 -8.68 -10.00 8.23
N SER A 241 -8.70 -9.91 6.91
CA SER A 241 -9.42 -10.85 6.05
C SER A 241 -8.94 -10.78 4.60
N LEU A 242 -9.18 -11.87 3.86
CA LEU A 242 -9.26 -11.81 2.41
C LEU A 242 -10.67 -11.42 2.04
N SER A 243 -10.82 -10.43 1.16
CA SER A 243 -12.14 -9.87 0.86
C SER A 243 -12.33 -9.55 -0.62
N THR A 244 -13.59 -9.35 -1.00
CA THR A 244 -13.97 -9.01 -2.37
C THR A 244 -15.01 -7.90 -2.35
N VAL A 245 -14.88 -6.93 -3.24
CA VAL A 245 -15.87 -5.88 -3.47
C VAL A 245 -16.20 -5.82 -4.94
N ILE A 246 -17.48 -5.93 -5.26
CA ILE A 246 -18.00 -5.91 -6.62
C ILE A 246 -18.92 -4.71 -6.78
N VAL A 247 -18.68 -3.89 -7.80
CA VAL A 247 -19.57 -2.80 -8.20
C VAL A 247 -20.52 -3.34 -9.26
N CYS A 248 -21.82 -3.26 -9.00
CA CYS A 248 -22.90 -3.64 -9.92
C CYS A 248 -23.62 -2.39 -10.46
N ASP A 249 -24.38 -2.53 -11.54
CA ASP A 249 -25.32 -1.49 -12.01
C ASP A 249 -26.75 -1.92 -11.71
N ARG A 250 -27.40 -1.27 -10.74
CA ARG A 250 -28.77 -1.49 -10.24
C ARG A 250 -29.06 -2.88 -9.66
N ARG A 251 -28.78 -3.96 -10.39
CA ARG A 251 -29.04 -5.35 -10.00
C ARG A 251 -27.78 -6.03 -9.51
N THR A 252 -27.90 -6.78 -8.41
CA THR A 252 -26.76 -7.36 -7.69
C THR A 252 -26.56 -8.86 -7.90
N ASP A 253 -27.46 -9.55 -8.60
CA ASP A 253 -27.45 -11.04 -8.68
C ASP A 253 -26.12 -11.59 -9.22
N ALA A 254 -25.62 -11.01 -10.32
CA ALA A 254 -24.34 -11.40 -10.91
C ALA A 254 -23.16 -11.10 -9.96
N GLY A 255 -23.20 -9.95 -9.26
CA GLY A 255 -22.17 -9.57 -8.30
C GLY A 255 -22.13 -10.45 -7.06
N LEU A 256 -23.29 -10.83 -6.53
CA LEU A 256 -23.42 -11.79 -5.41
C LEU A 256 -22.86 -13.16 -5.81
N ALA A 257 -23.24 -13.66 -6.99
CA ALA A 257 -22.74 -14.93 -7.50
C ALA A 257 -21.22 -14.91 -7.79
N LEU A 258 -20.68 -13.78 -8.26
CA LEU A 258 -19.24 -13.62 -8.46
C LEU A 258 -18.49 -13.58 -7.11
N ARG A 259 -18.95 -12.75 -6.17
CA ARG A 259 -18.41 -12.66 -4.80
C ARG A 259 -18.32 -14.05 -4.17
N ASP A 260 -19.40 -14.83 -4.21
CA ASP A 260 -19.44 -16.16 -3.59
C ASP A 260 -18.44 -17.12 -4.20
N ARG A 261 -18.30 -17.13 -5.54
CA ARG A 261 -17.31 -17.96 -6.23
C ARG A 261 -15.87 -17.58 -5.88
N LEU A 262 -15.57 -16.28 -5.88
CA LEU A 262 -14.24 -15.78 -5.54
C LEU A 262 -13.85 -16.17 -4.10
N LEU A 263 -14.74 -15.91 -3.14
CA LEU A 263 -14.50 -16.22 -1.73
C LEU A 263 -14.49 -17.72 -1.44
N ALA A 264 -15.28 -18.52 -2.16
CA ALA A 264 -15.23 -19.98 -2.04
C ALA A 264 -13.88 -20.52 -2.54
N MET A 265 -13.43 -20.08 -3.72
CA MET A 265 -12.14 -20.50 -4.28
C MET A 265 -10.97 -20.13 -3.36
N ALA A 266 -10.95 -18.89 -2.85
CA ALA A 266 -9.91 -18.46 -1.91
C ALA A 266 -9.93 -19.31 -0.62
N TRP A 267 -11.10 -19.58 -0.07
CA TRP A 267 -11.25 -20.37 1.15
C TRP A 267 -10.86 -21.83 0.99
N GLU A 268 -11.22 -22.46 -0.13
CA GLU A 268 -10.82 -23.83 -0.46
C GLU A 268 -9.29 -23.96 -0.54
N ARG A 269 -8.62 -22.93 -1.06
CA ARG A 269 -7.16 -22.88 -1.21
C ARG A 269 -6.43 -22.22 -0.03
N ARG A 270 -7.10 -21.96 1.10
CA ARG A 270 -6.56 -21.15 2.22
C ARG A 270 -5.17 -21.56 2.72
N GLU A 271 -4.85 -22.85 2.69
CA GLU A 271 -3.51 -23.34 3.11
C GLU A 271 -2.40 -22.87 2.16
N GLN A 272 -2.69 -22.68 0.88
CA GLN A 272 -1.74 -22.20 -0.12
C GLN A 272 -1.43 -20.71 0.04
N PHE A 273 -2.24 -19.98 0.81
CA PHE A 273 -1.98 -18.58 1.16
C PHE A 273 -1.01 -18.42 2.33
N LEU A 274 -0.49 -19.53 2.88
CA LEU A 274 0.56 -19.53 3.88
C LEU A 274 1.92 -19.66 3.20
N TYR A 275 2.84 -18.76 3.54
CA TYR A 275 4.24 -18.89 3.14
C TYR A 275 4.99 -19.80 4.11
N GLN A 276 5.68 -20.82 3.59
CA GLN A 276 6.57 -21.68 4.37
C GLN A 276 8.02 -21.40 3.97
N GLY A 277 8.72 -20.64 4.80
CA GLY A 277 10.14 -20.34 4.62
C GLY A 277 11.05 -21.48 5.12
N ALA A 278 12.29 -21.52 4.64
CA ALA A 278 13.32 -22.37 5.22
C ALA A 278 14.19 -21.60 6.22
N PRO A 279 14.87 -22.28 7.17
CA PRO A 279 15.74 -21.62 8.13
C PRO A 279 16.84 -20.79 7.46
N LEU A 280 17.10 -19.60 8.00
CA LEU A 280 18.09 -18.64 7.48
C LEU A 280 19.45 -19.28 7.17
N ALA A 281 19.98 -20.08 8.09
CA ALA A 281 21.27 -20.75 7.88
C ALA A 281 21.28 -21.68 6.66
N GLY A 282 20.17 -22.38 6.41
CA GLY A 282 20.00 -23.23 5.23
C GLY A 282 19.89 -22.41 3.95
N GLN A 283 19.18 -21.28 3.98
CA GLN A 283 19.06 -20.38 2.83
C GLN A 283 20.40 -19.75 2.42
N ILE A 284 21.22 -19.30 3.38
CA ILE A 284 22.56 -18.78 3.07
C ILE A 284 23.48 -19.90 2.54
N ALA A 285 23.40 -21.11 3.09
CA ALA A 285 24.18 -22.24 2.60
C ALA A 285 23.77 -22.64 1.17
N HIS A 286 22.46 -22.59 0.88
CA HIS A 286 21.95 -22.81 -0.47
C HIS A 286 22.44 -21.73 -1.44
N ALA A 287 22.35 -20.46 -1.06
CA ALA A 287 22.88 -19.35 -1.86
C ALA A 287 24.36 -19.57 -2.23
N ARG A 288 25.20 -19.95 -1.26
CA ARG A 288 26.61 -20.28 -1.51
C ARG A 288 26.82 -21.41 -2.53
N SER A 289 25.87 -22.32 -2.66
CA SER A 289 25.96 -23.46 -3.60
C SER A 289 25.56 -23.10 -5.04
N LEU A 290 24.91 -21.95 -5.24
CA LEU A 290 24.54 -21.45 -6.56
C LEU A 290 25.79 -20.86 -7.25
N GLY A 291 26.01 -21.21 -8.52
CA GLY A 291 27.21 -20.82 -9.27
C GLY A 291 26.98 -19.85 -10.44
N ASP A 292 25.73 -19.62 -10.83
CA ASP A 292 25.39 -18.86 -12.04
C ASP A 292 24.85 -17.47 -11.72
N GLY A 293 25.67 -16.44 -11.96
CA GLY A 293 25.29 -15.04 -11.90
C GLY A 293 25.15 -14.43 -10.49
N PRO A 294 24.80 -13.14 -10.38
CA PRO A 294 24.56 -12.50 -9.10
C PRO A 294 23.33 -13.11 -8.42
N ILE A 295 23.49 -13.49 -7.15
CA ILE A 295 22.40 -14.03 -6.34
C ILE A 295 21.79 -12.89 -5.52
N VAL A 296 20.51 -12.64 -5.73
CA VAL A 296 19.76 -11.64 -4.97
C VAL A 296 19.07 -12.33 -3.80
N LEU A 297 19.50 -11.99 -2.58
CA LEU A 297 18.84 -12.40 -1.34
C LEU A 297 17.96 -11.25 -0.85
N VAL A 298 16.67 -11.51 -0.67
CA VAL A 298 15.70 -10.52 -0.20
C VAL A 298 15.37 -10.82 1.26
N ASP A 299 15.71 -9.90 2.16
CA ASP A 299 15.39 -10.01 3.58
C ASP A 299 13.94 -9.58 3.84
N HIS A 300 13.02 -10.52 3.68
CA HIS A 300 11.60 -10.27 3.93
C HIS A 300 11.27 -10.02 5.40
N GLY A 301 12.13 -10.45 6.34
CA GLY A 301 11.91 -10.25 7.76
C GLY A 301 12.08 -8.80 8.21
N ASP A 302 12.77 -7.99 7.40
CA ASP A 302 13.03 -6.57 7.66
C ASP A 302 12.82 -5.71 6.39
N ASN A 303 11.64 -5.86 5.79
CA ASN A 303 11.25 -5.15 4.57
C ASN A 303 10.59 -3.80 4.88
N THR A 304 11.19 -2.69 4.44
CA THR A 304 10.62 -1.34 4.58
C THR A 304 9.30 -1.15 3.84
N ALA A 305 9.09 -1.87 2.73
CA ALA A 305 7.81 -1.88 2.03
C ALA A 305 6.71 -2.67 2.78
N SER A 306 6.96 -3.09 4.02
CA SER A 306 5.96 -3.66 4.93
C SER A 306 6.18 -3.17 6.38
N GLY A 307 6.84 -2.03 6.57
CA GLY A 307 7.06 -1.41 7.88
C GLY A 307 8.28 -1.90 8.67
N GLY A 308 9.19 -2.63 8.03
CA GLY A 308 10.49 -2.99 8.61
C GLY A 308 11.38 -1.77 8.87
N THR A 309 12.35 -1.92 9.78
CA THR A 309 13.27 -0.85 10.20
C THR A 309 14.48 -0.73 9.26
N GLN A 310 14.75 -1.76 8.46
CA GLN A 310 15.91 -1.89 7.58
C GLN A 310 17.24 -1.84 8.33
N ASP A 311 17.26 -2.25 9.59
CA ASP A 311 18.45 -2.26 10.44
C ASP A 311 18.72 -3.64 11.07
N VAL A 312 17.96 -4.69 10.74
CA VAL A 312 18.18 -6.03 11.28
C VAL A 312 19.40 -6.69 10.64
N MET A 313 20.38 -7.07 11.49
CA MET A 313 21.67 -7.60 11.02
C MET A 313 21.74 -9.13 10.90
N SER A 314 20.64 -9.84 11.12
CA SER A 314 20.62 -11.32 11.21
C SER A 314 21.15 -12.01 9.95
N VAL A 315 20.74 -11.53 8.77
CA VAL A 315 21.18 -12.07 7.46
C VAL A 315 22.68 -11.85 7.27
N ILE A 316 23.15 -10.61 7.44
CA ILE A 316 24.56 -10.25 7.26
C ILE A 316 25.45 -11.00 8.26
N ALA A 317 25.01 -11.13 9.51
CA ALA A 317 25.72 -11.90 10.51
C ALA A 317 25.83 -13.39 10.11
N GLN A 318 24.81 -13.96 9.48
CA GLN A 318 24.86 -15.34 8.99
C GLN A 318 25.79 -15.51 7.79
N VAL A 319 25.77 -14.56 6.85
CA VAL A 319 26.70 -14.51 5.71
C VAL A 319 28.16 -14.50 6.19
N MET A 320 28.48 -13.64 7.16
CA MET A 320 29.82 -13.56 7.76
C MET A 320 30.19 -14.85 8.49
N ARG A 321 29.28 -15.43 9.28
CA ARG A 321 29.53 -16.71 9.98
C ARG A 321 29.86 -17.87 9.04
N GLN A 322 29.27 -17.90 7.85
CA GLN A 322 29.52 -18.94 6.84
C GLN A 322 30.71 -18.62 5.92
N GLY A 323 31.36 -17.47 6.10
CA GLY A 323 32.55 -17.08 5.35
C GLY A 323 32.27 -16.80 3.88
N LEU A 324 31.06 -16.33 3.54
CA LEU A 324 30.78 -15.89 2.18
C LEU A 324 31.59 -14.63 1.87
N THR A 325 32.10 -14.56 0.64
CA THR A 325 32.87 -13.45 0.10
C THR A 325 32.22 -13.00 -1.20
N ASP A 326 32.57 -11.81 -1.72
CA ASP A 326 31.90 -11.20 -2.87
C ASP A 326 30.40 -10.94 -2.63
N VAL A 327 30.10 -10.31 -1.50
CA VAL A 327 28.73 -9.98 -1.08
C VAL A 327 28.59 -8.46 -0.94
N ALA A 328 27.53 -7.91 -1.52
CA ALA A 328 27.02 -6.59 -1.21
C ALA A 328 25.76 -6.72 -0.35
N ALA A 329 25.65 -5.88 0.69
CA ALA A 329 24.48 -5.85 1.56
C ALA A 329 24.00 -4.40 1.72
N GLY A 330 22.69 -4.23 1.61
CA GLY A 330 22.04 -2.95 1.82
C GLY A 330 20.73 -2.83 1.06
N PRO A 331 20.05 -1.69 1.21
CA PRO A 331 20.43 -0.58 2.08
C PRO A 331 20.26 -0.90 3.58
N ILE A 332 21.00 -0.22 4.47
CA ILE A 332 20.89 -0.36 5.94
C ILE A 332 20.59 1.00 6.55
N CYS A 333 19.50 1.10 7.31
CA CYS A 333 19.10 2.34 7.97
C CYS A 333 19.85 2.52 9.30
N ASP A 334 20.95 3.28 9.29
CA ASP A 334 21.70 3.60 10.52
C ASP A 334 22.27 5.02 10.47
N ARG A 335 21.49 5.99 10.98
CA ARG A 335 21.90 7.41 11.02
C ARG A 335 23.19 7.64 11.83
N ALA A 336 23.43 6.84 12.86
CA ALA A 336 24.61 6.99 13.70
C ALA A 336 25.86 6.47 12.98
N ALA A 337 25.76 5.33 12.30
CA ALA A 337 26.82 4.81 11.45
C ALA A 337 27.13 5.77 10.30
N VAL A 338 26.11 6.31 9.60
CA VAL A 338 26.31 7.30 8.52
C VAL A 338 27.12 8.51 9.02
N ARG A 339 26.73 9.13 10.14
CA ARG A 339 27.49 10.26 10.72
C ARG A 339 28.94 9.89 10.99
N ARG A 340 29.17 8.74 11.63
CA ARG A 340 30.52 8.27 11.98
C ARG A 340 31.38 7.99 10.75
N LEU A 341 30.80 7.40 9.70
CA LEU A 341 31.50 7.09 8.46
C LEU A 341 31.81 8.36 7.66
N VAL A 342 30.92 9.35 7.65
CA VAL A 342 31.15 10.67 7.02
C VAL A 342 32.28 11.41 7.73
N GLU A 343 32.27 11.45 9.07
CA GLU A 343 33.34 12.08 9.86
C GLU A 343 34.71 11.43 9.66
N ALA A 344 34.74 10.11 9.49
CA ALA A 344 35.99 9.37 9.29
C ALA A 344 36.60 9.60 7.89
N GLY A 345 35.78 9.95 6.90
CA GLY A 345 36.19 10.10 5.51
C GLY A 345 36.62 8.79 4.84
N THR A 346 37.10 8.88 3.60
CA THR A 346 37.38 7.72 2.74
C THR A 346 38.73 7.04 2.97
N THR A 347 39.61 7.64 3.78
CA THR A 347 40.99 7.16 3.97
C THR A 347 41.18 6.26 5.19
N ALA A 348 40.21 6.24 6.11
CA ALA A 348 40.32 5.51 7.38
C ALA A 348 39.62 4.14 7.34
N SER A 349 40.21 3.17 8.04
CA SER A 349 39.48 1.97 8.47
C SER A 349 38.69 2.32 9.72
N VAL A 350 37.41 1.95 9.75
CA VAL A 350 36.48 2.25 10.85
C VAL A 350 35.92 0.96 11.40
N THR A 351 35.94 0.83 12.73
CA THR A 351 35.19 -0.21 13.46
C THR A 351 33.99 0.44 14.13
N LEU A 352 32.79 -0.07 13.88
CA LEU A 352 31.56 0.44 14.50
C LEU A 352 30.50 -0.66 14.65
N PRO A 353 29.51 -0.48 15.55
CA PRO A 353 28.29 -1.29 15.57
C PRO A 353 27.36 -0.81 14.45
N LEU A 354 27.12 -1.65 13.46
CA LEU A 354 26.27 -1.37 12.30
C LEU A 354 24.88 -1.96 12.51
N GLY A 355 23.84 -1.18 12.21
CA GLY A 355 22.45 -1.61 12.31
C GLY A 355 22.05 -2.01 13.72
N GLY A 356 20.87 -2.61 13.87
CA GLY A 356 20.32 -3.17 15.09
C GLY A 356 20.23 -2.14 16.20
N ARG A 357 19.90 -0.90 15.83
CA ARG A 357 19.80 0.26 16.74
C ARG A 357 18.38 0.45 17.24
N ILE A 358 17.40 -0.10 16.53
CA ILE A 358 15.98 0.08 16.81
C ILE A 358 15.45 -1.18 17.51
N ASP A 359 14.87 -1.00 18.69
CA ASP A 359 14.11 -2.04 19.38
C ASP A 359 12.72 -2.17 18.75
N MET A 360 12.21 -3.40 18.67
CA MET A 360 10.84 -3.72 18.25
C MET A 360 10.05 -4.28 19.45
N PRO A 361 9.56 -3.41 20.35
CA PRO A 361 8.95 -3.83 21.62
C PRO A 361 7.65 -4.62 21.44
N GLN A 362 6.87 -4.36 20.38
CA GLN A 362 5.60 -5.05 20.11
C GLN A 362 5.76 -6.55 19.91
N ILE A 363 6.96 -7.00 19.51
CA ILE A 363 7.31 -8.41 19.34
C ILE A 363 8.43 -8.86 20.29
N ASN A 364 8.73 -8.08 21.32
CA ASN A 364 9.78 -8.33 22.31
C ASN A 364 11.17 -8.60 21.69
N LEU A 365 11.51 -7.88 20.61
CA LEU A 365 12.76 -8.08 19.88
C LEU A 365 13.69 -6.87 20.08
N PRO A 366 14.76 -6.99 20.88
CA PRO A 366 15.74 -5.93 21.03
C PRO A 366 16.61 -5.80 19.78
N GLY A 367 17.05 -4.59 19.48
CA GLY A 367 18.04 -4.29 18.48
C GLY A 367 19.36 -5.01 18.76
N LYS A 368 19.95 -5.61 17.73
CA LYS A 368 21.20 -6.38 17.84
C LYS A 368 22.22 -5.84 16.83
N PRO A 369 23.03 -4.85 17.22
CA PRO A 369 24.02 -4.28 16.33
C PRO A 369 25.10 -5.31 16.01
N LEU A 370 25.64 -5.25 14.80
CA LEU A 370 26.74 -6.09 14.36
C LEU A 370 28.04 -5.28 14.34
N ALA A 371 29.03 -5.68 15.13
CA ALA A 371 30.35 -5.06 15.07
C ALA A 371 31.04 -5.41 13.75
N VAL A 372 31.35 -4.38 12.95
CA VAL A 372 32.02 -4.53 11.65
C VAL A 372 33.26 -3.64 11.58
N THR A 373 34.24 -4.05 10.78
CA THR A 373 35.42 -3.23 10.46
C THR A 373 35.58 -3.16 8.95
N GLY A 374 35.74 -1.95 8.42
CA GLY A 374 35.85 -1.75 6.98
C GLY A 374 36.36 -0.36 6.62
N LYS A 375 36.41 -0.06 5.31
CA LYS A 375 36.82 1.23 4.77
C LYS A 375 35.63 1.91 4.11
N VAL A 376 35.53 3.22 4.26
CA VAL A 376 34.55 4.03 3.51
C VAL A 376 35.08 4.22 2.10
N THR A 377 34.39 3.67 1.11
CA THR A 377 34.80 3.81 -0.30
C THR A 377 34.21 5.05 -0.96
N ARG A 378 32.95 5.39 -0.63
CA ARG A 378 32.21 6.53 -1.18
C ARG A 378 31.25 7.11 -0.13
N ILE A 379 30.97 8.41 -0.28
CA ILE A 379 29.95 9.14 0.44
C ILE A 379 29.14 9.88 -0.63
N THR A 380 27.81 9.74 -0.59
CA THR A 380 26.87 10.36 -1.51
C THR A 380 25.70 10.92 -0.72
N ASP A 381 24.88 11.78 -1.35
CA ASP A 381 23.56 12.18 -0.81
C ASP A 381 22.56 11.02 -0.77
N GLY A 382 22.79 9.98 -1.56
CA GLY A 382 21.92 8.81 -1.63
C GLY A 382 20.75 9.00 -2.60
N GLU A 383 20.80 10.02 -3.45
CA GLU A 383 19.79 10.24 -4.50
C GLU A 383 20.09 9.32 -5.69
N PHE A 384 19.04 8.65 -6.19
CA PHE A 384 19.11 7.82 -7.39
C PHE A 384 17.77 7.79 -8.10
N THR A 385 17.82 7.58 -9.41
CA THR A 385 16.65 7.37 -10.27
C THR A 385 16.31 5.88 -10.30
N VAL A 386 15.04 5.54 -10.12
CA VAL A 386 14.59 4.15 -10.17
C VAL A 386 14.41 3.74 -11.63
N THR A 387 15.18 2.76 -12.09
CA THR A 387 15.09 2.25 -13.47
C THR A 387 14.19 1.03 -13.62
N GLY A 388 13.69 0.47 -12.50
CA GLY A 388 12.77 -0.67 -12.48
C GLY A 388 11.33 -0.23 -12.74
N PRO A 389 10.42 -1.15 -13.11
CA PRO A 389 9.05 -0.84 -13.52
C PRO A 389 8.16 -0.27 -12.39
N MET A 390 8.47 -0.60 -11.13
CA MET A 390 7.80 -0.01 -9.97
C MET A 390 8.48 1.32 -9.65
N ALA A 391 7.69 2.39 -9.59
CA ALA A 391 8.17 3.76 -9.33
C ALA A 391 9.26 4.24 -10.32
N THR A 392 9.22 3.81 -11.59
CA THR A 392 10.20 4.23 -12.61
C THR A 392 10.23 5.74 -12.79
N GLY A 393 11.44 6.30 -12.86
CA GLY A 393 11.70 7.74 -12.96
C GLY A 393 12.54 8.24 -11.80
#